data_AF-A0A3C1X2B6-F1
#
_entry.id   AF-A0A3C1X2B6-F1
#
_cell.length_a   1.000
_cell.length_b   1.000
_cell.length_c   1.000
_cell.angle_alpha   90.00
_cell.angle_beta   90.00
_cell.angle_gamma   90.00
#
_symmetry.space_group_name_H-M   'P 1'
#
loop_
_entity.id
_entity.type
_entity.pdbx_description
1 polymer ?
#
loop_
_entity_poly.entity_id
_entity_poly.type
_entity_poly.pdbx_seq_one_letter_code
_entity_poly.pdbx_strand_id
1 'polypeptide(L)'
;MCWLITGCGGRPSGHTETAAVPAATRYHIRQAEVRTEITGMNTAGSSTPRNDRLFQCPADVFNEVFTDDGQPRPHWQRFLQLFRTMPATDFARRNLQADRMLRENGVNYHSPSDSGEGARPWRLDLLPLVTTAGEWGRVETALAQRARLLNLIIADIYGQRRLLESGLLPPEVLYANPEYLRPFTDLQPADQTPMFLYAAELARRADGSFCVMADRSEAPAGPGFALENRIVSSRSMATAFKQMPVERLAQFFVRLQNSLRRRTARPTDSPRIVLLSSGPRHPYYFEDVYLARYLGYTLVEGGDLAVRSDVVCMKTLSGLVPVDIVMTRCAEAGLDPLGLGGYSEHGVPGILNAIRARNVAVVNTPGCGIVGAPVFMPFLPDLCQHLLSEPLLMPSIPSWWCGAPSALSEVLARFDDLVLKPAFQKSGGEEIIISDLTRQQQADWRSRLQAEPWNWVAQEKVRRSGAPVWTPDGIRTGHVALRAFLVEDDRQRHLMP
;
A
#
# COMPACT_ATOMS: atom_id res chain seq x y z
N MET A 1 12.16 -1.92 6.02
CA MET A 1 12.11 -0.99 7.18
C MET A 1 10.89 -0.08 7.04
N CYS A 2 10.09 -0.06 8.09
CA CYS A 2 8.67 0.30 8.10
C CYS A 2 8.35 1.78 8.04
N TRP A 3 7.14 2.06 7.56
CA TRP A 3 6.52 3.36 7.53
C TRP A 3 5.70 3.63 8.80
N LEU A 4 5.69 4.89 9.24
CA LEU A 4 4.62 5.45 10.05
C LEU A 4 3.70 6.21 9.10
N ILE A 5 2.57 5.61 8.73
CA ILE A 5 1.49 6.34 8.06
C ILE A 5 0.57 6.87 9.17
N THR A 6 0.74 8.14 9.51
CA THR A 6 -0.27 8.91 10.24
C THR A 6 -1.25 9.46 9.23
N GLY A 7 -2.33 8.72 8.96
CA GLY A 7 -3.49 9.24 8.23
C GLY A 7 -4.44 9.93 9.19
N CYS A 8 -4.76 11.20 8.95
CA CYS A 8 -5.96 11.86 9.48
C CYS A 8 -6.83 12.25 8.28
N GLY A 9 -8.11 11.84 8.32
CA GLY A 9 -9.05 11.97 7.21
C GLY A 9 -9.61 13.37 6.97
N GLY A 10 -10.16 13.61 5.77
CA GLY A 10 -10.94 14.80 5.45
C GLY A 10 -11.32 15.04 3.96
N ARG A 11 -12.55 14.64 3.61
CA ARG A 11 -13.59 15.19 2.68
C ARG A 11 -13.33 15.58 1.19
N PRO A 12 -14.27 15.21 0.28
CA PRO A 12 -14.34 15.70 -1.10
C PRO A 12 -15.42 16.79 -1.37
N SER A 13 -15.18 17.68 -2.34
CA SER A 13 -16.18 18.50 -3.05
C SER A 13 -15.69 18.82 -4.48
N GLY A 14 -16.25 18.29 -5.58
CA GLY A 14 -17.45 18.73 -6.35
C GLY A 14 -16.95 19.44 -7.65
N HIS A 15 -17.43 19.30 -8.90
CA HIS A 15 -18.70 18.91 -9.53
C HIS A 15 -18.48 18.57 -11.03
N THR A 16 -19.33 17.72 -11.62
CA THR A 16 -19.95 17.91 -12.96
C THR A 16 -21.25 17.09 -13.04
N GLU A 17 -22.31 17.69 -13.61
CA GLU A 17 -23.71 17.26 -13.63
C GLU A 17 -24.02 16.01 -14.47
N THR A 18 -24.86 15.09 -13.95
CA THR A 18 -26.17 14.72 -14.54
C THR A 18 -26.94 13.69 -13.66
N ALA A 19 -28.26 13.91 -13.57
CA ALA A 19 -29.35 13.08 -13.02
C ALA A 19 -29.45 12.88 -11.48
N ALA A 20 -30.64 13.19 -10.95
CA ALA A 20 -30.94 13.50 -9.55
C ALA A 20 -31.13 12.28 -8.61
N VAL A 21 -30.49 12.36 -7.43
CA VAL A 21 -30.77 11.63 -6.17
C VAL A 21 -30.68 12.67 -5.03
N PRO A 22 -31.51 12.62 -3.95
CA PRO A 22 -31.64 13.75 -3.03
C PRO A 22 -30.39 14.00 -2.16
N ALA A 23 -30.15 15.28 -1.87
CA ALA A 23 -28.92 15.85 -1.34
C ALA A 23 -28.46 15.32 0.04
N ALA A 24 -27.19 14.94 0.13
CA ALA A 24 -26.48 14.67 1.38
C ALA A 24 -26.09 15.97 2.09
N THR A 25 -26.61 16.19 3.30
CA THR A 25 -26.22 17.30 4.18
C THR A 25 -24.78 17.10 4.68
N ARG A 26 -23.87 17.99 4.29
CA ARG A 26 -22.47 18.03 4.78
C ARG A 26 -22.44 18.60 6.21
N TYR A 27 -22.28 17.77 7.22
CA TYR A 27 -22.00 18.23 8.60
C TYR A 27 -20.67 18.99 8.64
N HIS A 28 -20.42 19.96 9.52
CA HIS A 28 -19.09 20.53 9.78
C HIS A 28 -18.68 20.14 11.20
N ILE A 29 -17.49 19.55 11.38
CA ILE A 29 -16.97 19.19 12.70
C ILE A 29 -16.00 20.31 13.12
N ARG A 30 -16.35 21.03 14.20
CA ARG A 30 -15.45 22.00 14.84
C ARG A 30 -14.35 21.24 15.60
N GLN A 31 -13.10 21.66 15.41
CA GLN A 31 -11.96 21.21 16.22
C GLN A 31 -12.13 21.68 17.67
N ALA A 32 -11.93 20.78 18.63
CA ALA A 32 -11.79 21.13 20.04
C ALA A 32 -10.29 21.25 20.37
N GLU A 33 -9.87 22.43 20.81
CA GLU A 33 -8.52 22.71 21.31
C GLU A 33 -8.30 21.98 22.65
N VAL A 34 -7.33 21.07 22.68
CA VAL A 34 -6.83 20.50 23.94
C VAL A 34 -5.74 21.43 24.47
N ARG A 35 -6.09 22.26 25.46
CA ARG A 35 -5.12 22.99 26.30
C ARG A 35 -4.28 21.97 27.06
N THR A 36 -2.98 21.94 26.80
CA THR A 36 -2.01 21.19 27.60
C THR A 36 -1.31 22.18 28.53
N GLU A 37 -1.40 21.95 29.83
CA GLU A 37 -0.70 22.74 30.85
C GLU A 37 0.81 22.62 30.70
N ILE A 38 1.49 23.77 30.74
CA ILE A 38 2.94 23.90 30.65
C ILE A 38 3.53 23.53 32.00
N THR A 39 4.38 22.49 32.05
CA THR A 39 5.30 22.28 33.17
C THR A 39 6.74 22.14 32.66
N GLY A 40 7.52 23.21 32.89
CA GLY A 40 8.97 23.26 33.04
C GLY A 40 9.87 22.42 32.15
N MET A 41 10.42 23.04 31.09
CA MET A 41 11.66 22.63 30.43
C MET A 41 12.87 22.73 31.37
N ASN A 42 13.78 21.76 31.30
CA ASN A 42 15.17 21.94 31.70
C ASN A 42 16.07 21.77 30.46
N THR A 43 16.44 22.90 29.86
CA THR A 43 17.45 23.04 28.80
C THR A 43 18.81 23.26 29.46
N ALA A 44 19.51 22.17 29.80
CA ALA A 44 20.91 22.24 30.17
C ALA A 44 21.66 21.06 29.54
N GLY A 45 22.74 21.38 28.82
CA GLY A 45 23.68 20.38 28.30
C GLY A 45 24.21 19.52 29.43
N SER A 46 23.90 18.23 29.40
CA SER A 46 24.54 17.23 30.25
C SER A 46 25.05 16.09 29.38
N SER A 47 26.32 15.74 29.55
CA SER A 47 27.01 14.59 28.96
C SER A 47 26.59 13.28 29.63
N THR A 48 25.30 13.11 29.90
CA THR A 48 24.78 11.94 30.62
C THR A 48 24.40 10.86 29.61
N PRO A 49 24.91 9.62 29.72
CA PRO A 49 24.43 8.52 28.89
C PRO A 49 22.92 8.37 29.06
N ARG A 50 22.17 8.35 27.95
CA ARG A 50 20.70 8.30 27.92
C ARG A 50 20.16 7.17 28.83
N ASN A 51 19.45 7.54 29.89
CA ASN A 51 18.92 6.60 30.87
C ASN A 51 17.69 5.83 30.35
N ASP A 52 17.84 4.50 30.33
CA ASP A 52 16.96 3.32 30.33
C ASP A 52 15.56 3.21 29.71
N ARG A 53 14.83 4.26 29.29
CA ARG A 53 13.68 4.06 28.38
C ARG A 53 13.54 5.24 27.42
N LEU A 54 13.86 5.00 26.15
CA LEU A 54 13.82 6.03 25.08
C LEU A 54 12.41 6.57 24.81
N PHE A 55 11.38 5.79 25.13
CA PHE A 55 9.97 6.08 24.93
C PHE A 55 9.11 5.11 25.78
N GLN A 56 7.82 5.40 25.94
CA GLN A 56 6.88 4.55 26.68
C GLN A 56 5.70 4.16 25.79
N CYS A 57 5.54 2.86 25.54
CA CYS A 57 4.34 2.33 24.90
C CYS A 57 3.20 2.15 25.91
N PRO A 58 1.94 2.36 25.51
CA PRO A 58 0.78 1.88 26.25
C PRO A 58 0.87 0.37 26.52
N ALA A 59 0.31 -0.09 27.65
CA ALA A 59 0.43 -1.48 28.10
C ALA A 59 -0.25 -2.50 27.17
N ASP A 60 -1.22 -2.06 26.37
CA ASP A 60 -1.98 -2.85 25.41
C ASP A 60 -1.42 -2.79 23.98
N VAL A 61 -0.22 -2.22 23.82
CA VAL A 61 0.46 -2.04 22.53
C VAL A 61 1.77 -2.81 22.55
N PHE A 62 1.98 -3.66 21.55
CA PHE A 62 3.25 -4.36 21.39
C PHE A 62 4.41 -3.37 21.23
N ASN A 63 5.42 -3.49 22.07
CA ASN A 63 6.62 -2.66 22.01
C ASN A 63 7.67 -3.30 21.09
N GLU A 64 7.99 -2.61 20.00
CA GLU A 64 8.97 -3.09 19.00
C GLU A 64 10.40 -3.14 19.56
N VAL A 65 10.72 -2.35 20.59
CA VAL A 65 12.10 -2.16 21.09
C VAL A 65 12.37 -2.94 22.37
N PHE A 66 11.42 -2.93 23.31
CA PHE A 66 11.58 -3.51 24.64
C PHE A 66 10.64 -4.71 24.84
N THR A 67 11.06 -5.68 25.66
CA THR A 67 10.21 -6.74 26.20
C THR A 67 9.33 -6.21 27.32
N ASP A 68 8.38 -7.02 27.78
CA ASP A 68 7.48 -6.66 28.90
C ASP A 68 8.27 -6.42 30.21
N ASP A 69 9.39 -7.12 30.39
CA ASP A 69 10.36 -6.90 31.49
C ASP A 69 11.19 -5.62 31.34
N GLY A 70 10.97 -4.84 30.28
CA GLY A 70 11.69 -3.59 29.99
C GLY A 70 13.08 -3.76 29.41
N GLN A 71 13.51 -4.98 29.09
CA GLN A 71 14.81 -5.23 28.47
C GLN A 71 14.76 -5.00 26.96
N PRO A 72 15.82 -4.44 26.34
CA PRO A 72 15.86 -4.34 24.89
C PRO A 72 15.81 -5.70 24.20
N ARG A 73 14.96 -5.83 23.19
CA ARG A 73 14.90 -7.03 22.35
C ARG A 73 16.27 -7.27 21.70
N PRO A 74 16.71 -8.53 21.53
CA PRO A 74 18.07 -8.84 21.05
C PRO A 74 18.48 -8.12 19.75
N HIS A 75 17.57 -8.03 18.78
CA HIS A 75 17.84 -7.37 17.49
C HIS A 75 17.97 -5.83 17.59
N TRP A 76 17.45 -5.22 18.66
CA TRP A 76 17.58 -3.79 18.94
C TRP A 76 18.82 -3.41 19.74
N GLN A 77 19.41 -4.35 20.49
CA GLN A 77 20.53 -4.08 21.41
C GLN A 77 21.69 -3.36 20.72
N ARG A 78 22.11 -3.84 19.55
CA ARG A 78 23.23 -3.24 18.82
C ARG A 78 22.93 -1.81 18.36
N PHE A 79 21.73 -1.57 17.83
CA PHE A 79 21.32 -0.22 17.43
C PHE A 79 21.29 0.72 18.63
N LEU A 80 20.68 0.29 19.75
CA LEU A 80 20.58 1.10 20.96
C LEU A 80 21.95 1.42 21.56
N GLN A 81 22.89 0.48 21.55
CA GLN A 81 24.27 0.74 21.98
C GLN A 81 24.89 1.87 21.16
N LEU A 82 24.77 1.84 19.83
CA LEU A 82 25.30 2.87 18.95
C LEU A 82 24.57 4.21 19.11
N PHE A 83 23.26 4.16 19.24
CA PHE A 83 22.41 5.34 19.42
C PHE A 83 22.66 6.04 20.77
N ARG A 84 22.98 5.28 21.83
CA ARG A 84 23.34 5.82 23.15
C ARG A 84 24.68 6.54 23.14
N THR A 85 25.62 6.10 22.29
CA THR A 85 26.93 6.78 22.13
C THR A 85 26.86 8.04 21.26
N MET A 86 25.72 8.30 20.59
CA MET A 86 25.54 9.46 19.73
C MET A 86 24.94 10.64 20.49
N PRO A 87 25.58 11.83 20.48
CA PRO A 87 24.99 13.04 21.04
C PRO A 87 23.63 13.36 20.39
N ALA A 88 22.67 13.83 21.18
CA ALA A 88 21.35 14.19 20.68
C ALA A 88 21.39 15.30 19.61
N THR A 89 22.32 16.26 19.76
CA THR A 89 22.58 17.33 18.79
C THR A 89 23.08 16.79 17.45
N ASP A 90 23.93 15.77 17.47
CA ASP A 90 24.41 15.10 16.26
C ASP A 90 23.30 14.32 15.57
N PHE A 91 22.44 13.64 16.32
CA PHE A 91 21.28 12.94 15.75
C PHE A 91 20.28 13.93 15.12
N ALA A 92 20.00 15.05 15.79
CA ALA A 92 19.16 16.13 15.24
C ALA A 92 19.75 16.70 13.94
N ARG A 93 21.06 16.95 13.90
CA ARG A 93 21.78 17.40 12.70
C ARG A 93 21.66 16.40 11.54
N ARG A 94 21.77 15.10 11.82
CA ARG A 94 21.62 14.03 10.81
C ARG A 94 20.19 13.95 10.26
N ASN A 95 19.16 14.11 11.11
CA ASN A 95 17.76 14.17 10.64
C ASN A 95 17.56 15.37 9.71
N LEU A 96 18.03 16.56 10.09
CA LEU A 96 17.96 17.74 9.22
C LEU A 96 18.71 17.54 7.90
N GLN A 97 19.85 16.83 7.91
CA GLN A 97 20.57 16.47 6.70
C GLN A 97 19.77 15.49 5.83
N ALA A 98 19.15 14.47 6.42
CA ALA A 98 18.30 13.51 5.71
C ALA A 98 17.11 14.22 5.04
N ASP A 99 16.43 15.10 5.77
CA ASP A 99 15.33 15.92 5.23
C ASP A 99 15.79 16.82 4.07
N ARG A 100 16.99 17.39 4.15
CA ARG A 100 17.57 18.18 3.04
C ARG A 100 17.83 17.30 1.82
N MET A 101 18.43 16.13 2.00
CA MET A 101 18.70 15.20 0.90
C MET A 101 17.41 14.76 0.20
N LEU A 102 16.35 14.46 0.96
CA LEU A 102 15.05 14.11 0.39
C LEU A 102 14.45 15.27 -0.43
N ARG A 103 14.54 16.50 0.08
CA ARG A 103 14.08 17.69 -0.67
C ARG A 103 14.90 17.95 -1.92
N GLU A 104 16.23 17.84 -1.85
CA GLU A 104 17.13 18.00 -3.00
C GLU A 104 16.89 16.94 -4.07
N ASN A 105 16.52 15.72 -3.67
CA ASN A 105 16.14 14.64 -4.56
C ASN A 105 14.70 14.76 -5.08
N GLY A 106 13.95 15.77 -4.65
CA GLY A 106 12.58 16.04 -5.10
C GLY A 106 11.52 15.10 -4.52
N VAL A 107 11.81 14.42 -3.41
CA VAL A 107 10.88 13.48 -2.75
C VAL A 107 9.70 14.26 -2.16
N ASN A 108 8.65 14.40 -2.96
CA ASN A 108 7.42 15.08 -2.57
C ASN A 108 6.26 14.11 -2.62
N TYR A 109 5.39 14.17 -1.62
CA TYR A 109 4.08 13.52 -1.63
C TYR A 109 3.03 14.60 -1.89
N HIS A 110 2.37 14.55 -3.05
CA HIS A 110 1.20 15.38 -3.26
C HIS A 110 0.02 14.68 -2.60
N SER A 111 -0.25 14.98 -1.34
CA SER A 111 -1.50 14.53 -0.72
C SER A 111 -2.66 15.18 -1.46
N PRO A 112 -3.66 14.43 -1.96
CA PRO A 112 -4.88 15.01 -2.53
C PRO A 112 -5.73 15.80 -1.52
N SER A 113 -5.28 15.92 -0.26
CA SER A 113 -6.08 16.42 0.86
C SER A 113 -5.95 17.92 1.15
N ASP A 114 -5.15 18.68 0.41
CA ASP A 114 -5.04 20.11 0.69
C ASP A 114 -5.81 20.92 -0.36
N SER A 115 -6.94 21.46 0.10
CA SER A 115 -7.63 22.59 -0.49
C SER A 115 -6.67 23.78 -0.57
N GLY A 116 -5.84 23.83 -1.61
CA GLY A 116 -4.99 24.98 -1.93
C GLY A 116 -3.74 25.18 -1.06
N GLU A 117 -3.42 24.28 -0.12
CA GLU A 117 -2.16 24.30 0.62
C GLU A 117 -1.18 23.26 0.04
N GLY A 118 0.09 23.64 -0.10
CA GLY A 118 1.05 22.93 -0.95
C GLY A 118 1.38 21.49 -0.51
N ALA A 119 1.99 20.74 -1.42
CA ALA A 119 2.54 19.41 -1.18
C ALA A 119 3.26 19.33 0.18
N ARG A 120 2.83 18.42 1.06
CA ARG A 120 3.54 18.18 2.32
C ARG A 120 4.82 17.41 2.01
N PRO A 121 5.99 17.93 2.41
CA PRO A 121 7.26 17.25 2.13
C PRO A 121 7.29 15.91 2.87
N TRP A 122 7.78 14.89 2.18
CA TRP A 122 8.04 13.59 2.79
C TRP A 122 9.06 13.74 3.92
N ARG A 123 8.75 13.18 5.10
CA ARG A 123 9.65 13.21 6.25
C ARG A 123 10.17 11.82 6.54
N LEU A 124 11.47 11.74 6.78
CA LEU A 124 12.15 10.49 7.12
C LEU A 124 12.66 10.57 8.55
N ASP A 125 12.16 9.68 9.39
CA ASP A 125 12.78 9.42 10.68
C ASP A 125 13.96 8.47 10.51
N LEU A 126 15.13 8.85 11.06
CA LEU A 126 16.32 8.02 11.05
C LEU A 126 16.29 6.90 12.12
N LEU A 127 15.31 6.91 13.03
CA LEU A 127 15.04 5.76 13.90
C LEU A 127 14.47 4.60 13.07
N PRO A 128 15.19 3.48 12.97
CA PRO A 128 14.78 2.36 12.13
C PRO A 128 13.63 1.57 12.77
N LEU A 129 12.85 0.85 11.98
CA LEU A 129 12.18 -0.36 12.48
C LEU A 129 13.07 -1.57 12.22
N VAL A 130 13.70 -2.11 13.26
CA VAL A 130 14.56 -3.29 13.12
C VAL A 130 13.74 -4.57 13.21
N THR A 131 13.87 -5.44 12.22
CA THR A 131 13.25 -6.77 12.16
C THR A 131 14.32 -7.85 11.98
N THR A 132 14.02 -9.09 12.38
CA THR A 132 14.96 -10.21 12.21
C THR A 132 14.74 -10.93 10.89
N ALA A 133 15.78 -11.55 10.33
CA ALA A 133 15.67 -12.34 9.10
C ALA A 133 14.68 -13.51 9.26
N GLY A 134 14.69 -14.20 10.42
CA GLY A 134 13.76 -15.30 10.68
C GLY A 134 12.29 -14.86 10.78
N GLU A 135 12.04 -13.67 11.32
CA GLU A 135 10.70 -13.09 11.31
C GLU A 135 10.26 -12.66 9.91
N TRP A 136 11.16 -11.99 9.17
CA TRP A 136 10.86 -11.53 7.82
C TRP A 136 10.65 -12.69 6.84
N GLY A 137 11.39 -13.79 6.99
CA GLY A 137 11.16 -15.01 6.21
C GLY A 137 9.79 -15.67 6.46
N ARG A 138 9.23 -15.55 7.68
CA ARG A 138 7.84 -15.97 7.95
C ARG A 138 6.83 -15.06 7.24
N VAL A 139 7.09 -13.75 7.24
CA VAL A 139 6.27 -12.78 6.49
C VAL A 139 6.33 -13.09 5.00
N GLU A 140 7.52 -13.33 4.44
CA GLU A 140 7.71 -13.71 3.03
C GLU A 140 6.91 -14.96 2.67
N THR A 141 7.03 -16.03 3.46
CA THR A 141 6.31 -17.29 3.24
C THR A 141 4.79 -17.08 3.23
N ALA A 142 4.27 -16.35 4.22
CA ALA A 142 2.84 -16.11 4.34
C ALA A 142 2.29 -15.19 3.22
N LEU A 143 3.03 -14.14 2.86
CA LEU A 143 2.62 -13.24 1.77
C LEU A 143 2.78 -13.91 0.40
N ALA A 144 3.72 -14.83 0.22
CA ALA A 144 3.82 -15.64 -0.99
C ALA A 144 2.59 -16.55 -1.15
N GLN A 145 2.13 -17.22 -0.08
CA GLN A 145 0.90 -18.01 -0.09
C GLN A 145 -0.32 -17.13 -0.39
N ARG A 146 -0.46 -16.00 0.32
CA ARG A 146 -1.56 -15.06 0.10
C ARG A 146 -1.61 -14.57 -1.34
N ALA A 147 -0.48 -14.19 -1.91
CA ALA A 147 -0.42 -13.71 -3.27
C ALA A 147 -0.66 -14.82 -4.32
N ARG A 148 -0.34 -16.09 -4.01
CA ARG A 148 -0.76 -17.26 -4.81
C ARG A 148 -2.28 -17.43 -4.77
N LEU A 149 -2.89 -17.34 -3.58
CA LEU A 149 -4.35 -17.38 -3.41
C LEU A 149 -5.05 -16.28 -4.21
N LEU A 150 -4.60 -15.03 -4.08
CA LEU A 150 -5.17 -13.88 -4.79
C LEU A 150 -5.11 -14.06 -6.32
N ASN A 151 -4.03 -14.63 -6.86
CA ASN A 151 -3.98 -14.95 -8.30
C ASN A 151 -5.02 -15.98 -8.73
N LEU A 152 -5.24 -17.03 -7.92
CA LEU A 152 -6.24 -18.05 -8.24
C LEU A 152 -7.65 -17.44 -8.23
N ILE A 153 -7.91 -16.50 -7.31
CA ILE A 153 -9.16 -15.74 -7.27
C ILE A 153 -9.31 -14.88 -8.54
N ILE A 154 -8.26 -14.12 -8.93
CA ILE A 154 -8.28 -13.32 -10.17
C ILE A 154 -8.55 -14.20 -11.39
N ALA A 155 -7.84 -15.34 -11.50
CA ALA A 155 -7.98 -16.28 -12.61
C ALA A 155 -9.38 -16.91 -12.67
N ASP A 156 -9.99 -17.20 -11.53
CA ASP A 156 -11.36 -17.73 -11.49
C ASP A 156 -12.40 -16.67 -11.88
N ILE A 157 -12.31 -15.46 -11.30
CA ILE A 157 -13.26 -14.35 -11.55
C ILE A 157 -13.32 -13.94 -13.03
N TYR A 158 -12.15 -13.85 -13.67
CA TYR A 158 -12.05 -13.53 -15.10
C TYR A 158 -12.08 -14.77 -15.99
N GLY A 159 -12.17 -15.98 -15.42
CA GLY A 159 -12.23 -17.25 -16.13
C GLY A 159 -13.57 -17.96 -15.94
N GLN A 160 -13.51 -19.15 -15.34
CA GLN A 160 -14.66 -20.06 -15.20
C GLN A 160 -15.65 -19.65 -14.11
N ARG A 161 -15.25 -18.81 -13.15
CA ARG A 161 -16.09 -18.33 -12.03
C ARG A 161 -16.64 -19.44 -11.14
N ARG A 162 -15.87 -20.51 -10.91
CA ARG A 162 -16.26 -21.65 -10.08
C ARG A 162 -16.47 -21.27 -8.61
N LEU A 163 -15.80 -20.22 -8.12
CA LEU A 163 -16.02 -19.71 -6.77
C LEU A 163 -17.43 -19.17 -6.57
N LEU A 164 -18.05 -18.64 -7.63
CA LEU A 164 -19.44 -18.18 -7.60
C LEU A 164 -20.40 -19.37 -7.72
N GLU A 165 -20.12 -20.30 -8.64
CA GLU A 165 -20.94 -21.51 -8.84
C GLU A 165 -21.01 -22.42 -7.60
N SER A 166 -19.90 -22.51 -6.86
CA SER A 166 -19.82 -23.28 -5.61
C SER A 166 -20.38 -22.55 -4.39
N GLY A 167 -20.75 -21.27 -4.52
CA GLY A 167 -21.26 -20.45 -3.42
C GLY A 167 -20.19 -19.99 -2.41
N LEU A 168 -18.90 -20.20 -2.68
CA LEU A 168 -17.80 -19.71 -1.85
C LEU A 168 -17.63 -18.19 -1.92
N LEU A 169 -17.98 -17.59 -3.07
CA LEU A 169 -18.10 -16.16 -3.24
C LEU A 169 -19.54 -15.81 -3.64
N PRO A 170 -20.24 -14.99 -2.84
CA PRO A 170 -21.55 -14.46 -3.23
C PRO A 170 -21.44 -13.67 -4.54
N PRO A 171 -22.37 -13.83 -5.50
CA PRO A 171 -22.34 -13.12 -6.78
C PRO A 171 -22.26 -11.59 -6.62
N GLU A 172 -22.83 -11.03 -5.55
CA GLU A 172 -22.83 -9.61 -5.24
C GLU A 172 -21.42 -9.08 -4.97
N VAL A 173 -20.52 -9.90 -4.40
CA VAL A 173 -19.12 -9.53 -4.17
C VAL A 173 -18.41 -9.20 -5.49
N LEU A 174 -18.82 -9.86 -6.57
CA LEU A 174 -18.26 -9.64 -7.90
C LEU A 174 -19.05 -8.63 -8.71
N TYR A 175 -20.35 -8.87 -8.92
CA TYR A 175 -21.15 -8.13 -9.90
C TYR A 175 -21.57 -6.74 -9.42
N ALA A 176 -21.59 -6.48 -8.10
CA ALA A 176 -21.79 -5.14 -7.57
C ALA A 176 -20.48 -4.34 -7.45
N ASN A 177 -19.33 -4.98 -7.68
CA ASN A 177 -18.04 -4.34 -7.55
C ASN A 177 -17.72 -3.49 -8.79
N PRO A 178 -17.63 -2.15 -8.69
CA PRO A 178 -17.29 -1.27 -9.82
C PRO A 178 -15.89 -1.55 -10.41
N GLU A 179 -14.99 -2.17 -9.65
CA GLU A 179 -13.66 -2.56 -10.13
C GLU A 179 -13.71 -3.85 -10.99
N TYR A 180 -14.85 -4.56 -11.05
CA TYR A 180 -15.02 -5.68 -11.95
C TYR A 180 -15.29 -5.22 -13.39
N LEU A 181 -14.21 -5.05 -14.14
CA LEU A 181 -14.27 -4.63 -15.54
C LEU A 181 -14.33 -5.84 -16.47
N ARG A 182 -15.53 -6.13 -16.97
CA ARG A 182 -15.78 -7.24 -17.93
C ARG A 182 -14.82 -7.29 -19.12
N PRO A 183 -14.36 -6.16 -19.69
CA PRO A 183 -13.37 -6.16 -20.77
C PRO A 183 -12.01 -6.77 -20.41
N PHE A 184 -11.79 -7.24 -19.17
CA PHE A 184 -10.54 -7.90 -18.76
C PHE A 184 -10.57 -9.43 -18.78
N THR A 185 -11.71 -10.05 -19.09
CA THR A 185 -11.94 -11.52 -19.06
C THR A 185 -10.91 -12.32 -19.89
N ASP A 186 -10.39 -11.75 -20.97
CA ASP A 186 -9.53 -12.44 -21.94
C ASP A 186 -8.11 -11.88 -22.01
N LEU A 187 -7.69 -11.12 -20.99
CA LEU A 187 -6.37 -10.47 -20.98
C LEU A 187 -5.27 -11.30 -20.33
N GLN A 188 -5.63 -12.32 -19.54
CA GLN A 188 -4.67 -13.06 -18.72
C GLN A 188 -3.92 -14.13 -19.55
N PRO A 189 -2.59 -14.03 -19.67
CA PRO A 189 -1.78 -15.12 -20.23
C PRO A 189 -1.90 -16.39 -19.40
N ALA A 190 -2.17 -17.54 -20.03
CA ALA A 190 -2.18 -18.83 -19.32
C ALA A 190 -0.80 -19.19 -18.72
N ASP A 191 0.27 -18.65 -19.30
CA ASP A 191 1.67 -18.90 -18.96
C ASP A 191 2.26 -17.89 -17.98
N GLN A 192 1.54 -16.81 -17.63
CA GLN A 192 2.04 -15.77 -16.74
C GLN A 192 1.17 -15.56 -15.52
N THR A 193 1.83 -15.16 -14.44
CA THR A 193 1.14 -14.71 -13.23
C THR A 193 0.57 -13.29 -13.45
N PRO A 194 -0.74 -13.05 -13.24
CA PRO A 194 -1.35 -11.73 -13.41
C PRO A 194 -0.72 -10.65 -12.53
N MET A 195 -0.63 -10.94 -11.22
CA MET A 195 -0.14 -10.03 -10.20
C MET A 195 1.36 -10.24 -9.98
N PHE A 196 2.14 -9.62 -10.86
CA PHE A 196 3.61 -9.65 -10.86
C PHE A 196 4.23 -8.93 -9.66
N LEU A 197 3.79 -7.70 -9.41
CA LEU A 197 4.19 -6.90 -8.25
C LEU A 197 3.01 -6.80 -7.29
N TYR A 198 3.20 -7.24 -6.06
CA TYR A 198 2.16 -7.21 -5.03
C TYR A 198 2.69 -6.46 -3.81
N ALA A 199 1.82 -5.76 -3.09
CA ALA A 199 2.16 -5.30 -1.76
C ALA A 199 1.06 -5.60 -0.74
N ALA A 200 1.48 -5.84 0.50
CA ALA A 200 0.58 -6.00 1.63
C ALA A 200 0.88 -4.91 2.66
N GLU A 201 -0.16 -4.28 3.20
CA GLU A 201 -0.03 -3.44 4.39
C GLU A 201 -0.18 -4.32 5.63
N LEU A 202 0.79 -4.30 6.53
CA LEU A 202 0.83 -5.14 7.72
C LEU A 202 0.79 -4.28 8.97
N ALA A 203 0.15 -4.81 10.00
CA ALA A 203 0.32 -4.34 11.36
C ALA A 203 0.78 -5.50 12.23
N ARG A 204 1.55 -5.16 13.26
CA ARG A 204 1.81 -6.08 14.35
C ARG A 204 0.81 -5.81 15.47
N ARG A 205 0.13 -6.87 15.91
CA ARG A 205 -0.88 -6.83 16.98
C ARG A 205 -0.21 -6.83 18.36
N ALA A 206 -1.00 -6.63 19.41
CA ALA A 206 -0.53 -6.63 20.80
C ALA A 206 0.18 -7.94 21.22
N ASP A 207 -0.23 -9.08 20.66
CA ASP A 207 0.39 -10.40 20.87
C ASP A 207 1.70 -10.62 20.10
N GLY A 208 2.13 -9.62 19.31
CA GLY A 208 3.34 -9.68 18.48
C GLY A 208 3.16 -10.36 17.13
N SER A 209 1.98 -10.92 16.82
CA SER A 209 1.68 -11.51 15.52
C SER A 209 1.43 -10.43 14.44
N PHE A 210 1.72 -10.77 13.19
CA PHE A 210 1.39 -9.91 12.05
C PHE A 210 0.00 -10.22 11.51
N CYS A 211 -0.72 -9.19 11.08
CA CYS A 211 -1.92 -9.32 10.27
C CYS A 211 -1.87 -8.40 9.03
N VAL A 212 -2.57 -8.80 7.98
CA VAL A 212 -2.73 -8.01 6.75
C VAL A 212 -3.89 -7.03 6.91
N MET A 213 -3.61 -5.74 6.75
CA MET A 213 -4.58 -4.66 6.80
C MET A 213 -5.18 -4.32 5.43
N ALA A 214 -4.38 -4.48 4.37
CA ALA A 214 -4.77 -4.16 3.01
C ALA A 214 -3.90 -4.91 1.99
N ASP A 215 -4.52 -5.29 0.88
CA ASP A 215 -3.85 -5.85 -0.30
C ASP A 215 -3.74 -4.80 -1.40
N ARG A 216 -2.57 -4.71 -2.03
CA ARG A 216 -2.26 -3.78 -3.12
C ARG A 216 -1.81 -4.57 -4.34
N SER A 217 -2.76 -4.85 -5.22
CA SER A 217 -2.60 -5.79 -6.35
C SER A 217 -2.55 -5.12 -7.73
N GLU A 218 -2.90 -3.84 -7.84
CA GLU A 218 -2.93 -3.10 -9.10
C GLU A 218 -1.54 -2.51 -9.43
N ALA A 219 -1.23 -1.34 -8.86
CA ALA A 219 0.03 -0.63 -9.03
C ALA A 219 0.55 -0.15 -7.66
N PRO A 220 1.09 -1.06 -6.83
CA PRO A 220 1.48 -0.70 -5.46
C PRO A 220 2.56 0.38 -5.44
N ALA A 221 2.26 1.48 -4.74
CA ALA A 221 3.19 2.59 -4.48
C ALA A 221 4.04 2.34 -3.22
N GLY A 222 5.24 2.91 -3.18
CA GLY A 222 6.20 2.83 -2.08
C GLY A 222 7.55 2.15 -2.34
N PRO A 223 7.80 1.30 -3.36
CA PRO A 223 9.13 0.73 -3.59
C PRO A 223 10.22 1.79 -3.80
N GLY A 224 9.93 2.87 -4.54
CA GLY A 224 10.87 3.95 -4.79
C GLY A 224 11.15 4.75 -3.53
N PHE A 225 10.12 5.02 -2.72
CA PHE A 225 10.28 5.63 -1.40
C PHE A 225 11.11 4.76 -0.45
N ALA A 226 10.91 3.44 -0.45
CA ALA A 226 11.67 2.52 0.40
C ALA A 226 13.15 2.49 0.02
N LEU A 227 13.43 2.50 -1.29
CA LEU A 227 14.78 2.59 -1.84
C LEU A 227 15.45 3.92 -1.47
N GLU A 228 14.77 5.03 -1.68
CA GLU A 228 15.31 6.35 -1.40
C GLU A 228 15.57 6.54 0.10
N ASN A 229 14.61 6.16 0.95
CA ASN A 229 14.81 6.14 2.40
C ASN A 229 16.03 5.30 2.78
N ARG A 230 16.24 4.14 2.16
CA ARG A 230 17.40 3.29 2.45
C ARG A 230 18.70 3.99 2.09
N ILE A 231 18.76 4.65 0.93
CA ILE A 231 19.93 5.37 0.47
C ILE A 231 20.23 6.53 1.42
N VAL A 232 19.25 7.37 1.73
CA VAL A 232 19.40 8.53 2.63
C VAL A 232 19.79 8.06 4.04
N SER A 233 19.08 7.10 4.63
CA SER A 233 19.40 6.57 5.96
C SER A 233 20.78 5.94 6.01
N SER A 234 21.21 5.21 4.97
CA SER A 234 22.54 4.60 4.94
C SER A 234 23.68 5.63 4.91
N ARG A 235 23.45 6.79 4.28
CA ARG A 235 24.40 7.90 4.24
C ARG A 235 24.42 8.66 5.57
N SER A 236 23.25 9.02 6.10
CA SER A 236 23.12 9.78 7.34
C SER A 236 23.52 8.97 8.59
N MET A 237 23.34 7.65 8.56
CA MET A 237 23.63 6.72 9.66
C MET A 237 24.71 5.69 9.30
N ALA A 238 25.73 6.08 8.52
CA ALA A 238 26.75 5.17 7.98
C ALA A 238 27.40 4.23 9.01
N THR A 239 27.73 4.72 10.21
CA THR A 239 28.32 3.89 11.28
C THR A 239 27.38 2.78 11.74
N ALA A 240 26.08 3.06 11.88
CA ALA A 240 25.09 2.06 12.27
C ALA A 240 24.91 1.00 11.17
N PHE A 241 24.80 1.44 9.91
CA PHE A 241 24.67 0.54 8.76
C PHE A 241 25.91 -0.34 8.51
N LYS A 242 27.11 0.10 8.89
CA LYS A 242 28.33 -0.72 8.81
C LYS A 242 28.41 -1.78 9.92
N GLN A 243 27.81 -1.50 11.08
CA GLN A 243 27.92 -2.35 12.27
C GLN A 243 26.72 -3.25 12.49
N MET A 244 25.69 -3.13 11.65
CA MET A 244 24.50 -3.98 11.65
C MET A 244 24.43 -4.69 10.29
N PRO A 245 24.06 -5.98 10.25
CA PRO A 245 23.92 -6.73 9.00
C PRO A 245 22.60 -6.36 8.29
N VAL A 246 22.50 -5.12 7.81
CA VAL A 246 21.30 -4.64 7.10
C VAL A 246 21.30 -5.15 5.67
N GLU A 247 20.31 -5.95 5.30
CA GLU A 247 20.16 -6.51 3.95
C GLU A 247 19.94 -5.42 2.89
N ARG A 248 20.52 -5.57 1.70
CA ARG A 248 20.45 -4.55 0.63
C ARG A 248 19.21 -4.72 -0.23
N LEU A 249 18.51 -3.62 -0.50
CA LEU A 249 17.33 -3.60 -1.38
C LEU A 249 17.66 -3.84 -2.86
N ALA A 250 18.90 -3.60 -3.30
CA ALA A 250 19.28 -3.65 -4.71
C ALA A 250 18.95 -5.00 -5.38
N GLN A 251 19.08 -6.11 -4.64
CA GLN A 251 18.78 -7.44 -5.19
C GLN A 251 17.30 -7.63 -5.53
N PHE A 252 16.39 -7.02 -4.78
CA PHE A 252 14.96 -7.04 -5.11
C PHE A 252 14.70 -6.38 -6.48
N PHE A 253 15.34 -5.23 -6.74
CA PHE A 253 15.17 -4.53 -8.02
C PHE A 253 15.86 -5.23 -9.19
N VAL A 254 17.01 -5.87 -8.96
CA VAL A 254 17.66 -6.72 -9.97
C VAL A 254 16.73 -7.88 -10.36
N ARG A 255 16.12 -8.56 -9.37
CA ARG A 255 15.11 -9.59 -9.63
C ARG A 255 13.94 -9.02 -10.41
N LEU A 256 13.37 -7.88 -9.99
CA LEU A 256 12.29 -7.21 -10.70
C LEU A 256 12.64 -6.95 -12.17
N GLN A 257 13.81 -6.40 -12.48
CA GLN A 257 14.24 -6.15 -13.86
C GLN A 257 14.38 -7.45 -14.66
N ASN A 258 15.03 -8.46 -14.07
CA ASN A 258 15.26 -9.74 -14.74
C ASN A 258 13.95 -10.48 -15.02
N SER A 259 13.03 -10.54 -14.04
CA SER A 259 11.73 -11.16 -14.20
C SER A 259 10.86 -10.40 -15.19
N LEU A 260 10.85 -9.06 -15.13
CA LEU A 260 10.07 -8.24 -16.06
C LEU A 260 10.49 -8.48 -17.52
N ARG A 261 11.81 -8.54 -17.80
CA ARG A 261 12.33 -8.84 -19.15
C ARG A 261 11.83 -10.17 -19.71
N ARG A 262 11.61 -11.18 -18.87
CA ARG A 262 11.10 -12.51 -19.29
C ARG A 262 9.60 -12.52 -19.62
N ARG A 263 8.86 -11.46 -19.29
CA ARG A 263 7.42 -11.36 -19.54
C ARG A 263 7.06 -10.84 -20.93
N THR A 264 8.04 -10.61 -21.79
CA THR A 264 7.79 -10.14 -23.16
C THR A 264 6.80 -11.05 -23.87
N ALA A 265 5.80 -10.45 -24.52
CA ALA A 265 4.79 -11.21 -25.26
C ALA A 265 5.37 -11.83 -26.54
N ARG A 266 6.47 -11.26 -27.06
CA ARG A 266 7.21 -11.72 -28.24
C ARG A 266 8.67 -12.01 -27.88
N PRO A 267 9.26 -13.14 -28.30
CA PRO A 267 10.67 -13.42 -28.04
C PRO A 267 11.57 -12.32 -28.61
N THR A 268 12.39 -11.70 -27.76
CA THR A 268 13.39 -10.69 -28.13
C THR A 268 14.50 -10.68 -27.09
N ASP A 269 15.73 -10.46 -27.53
CA ASP A 269 16.91 -10.39 -26.64
C ASP A 269 17.00 -9.04 -25.91
N SER A 270 16.23 -8.04 -26.33
CA SER A 270 16.26 -6.69 -25.76
C SER A 270 14.86 -6.06 -25.82
N PRO A 271 13.94 -6.49 -24.94
CA PRO A 271 12.59 -5.96 -24.92
C PRO A 271 12.61 -4.48 -24.54
N ARG A 272 11.84 -3.67 -25.27
CA ARG A 272 11.62 -2.26 -24.95
C ARG A 272 10.57 -2.15 -23.85
N ILE A 273 11.04 -1.74 -22.68
CA ILE A 273 10.23 -1.57 -21.48
C ILE A 273 10.01 -0.08 -21.23
N VAL A 274 8.76 0.31 -21.03
CA VAL A 274 8.37 1.66 -20.62
C VAL A 274 7.65 1.62 -19.27
N LEU A 275 7.75 2.70 -18.50
CA LEU A 275 6.98 2.91 -17.27
C LEU A 275 5.90 3.95 -17.55
N LEU A 276 4.64 3.53 -17.52
CA LEU A 276 3.48 4.39 -17.78
C LEU A 276 3.05 5.07 -16.49
N SER A 277 3.02 6.40 -16.49
CA SER A 277 2.61 7.25 -15.37
C SER A 277 1.33 8.04 -15.69
N SER A 278 0.61 8.44 -14.65
CA SER A 278 -0.51 9.38 -14.73
C SER A 278 -0.06 10.85 -14.75
N GLY A 279 1.25 11.10 -14.82
CA GLY A 279 1.83 12.43 -15.00
C GLY A 279 1.92 13.25 -13.70
N PRO A 280 2.39 14.51 -13.80
CA PRO A 280 2.82 15.32 -12.66
C PRO A 280 1.77 15.65 -11.61
N ARG A 281 0.48 15.55 -11.96
CA ARG A 281 -0.63 15.80 -11.03
C ARG A 281 -0.90 14.62 -10.10
N HIS A 282 -0.34 13.44 -10.38
CA HIS A 282 -0.56 12.26 -9.59
C HIS A 282 0.26 12.29 -8.28
N PRO A 283 -0.32 11.91 -7.11
CA PRO A 283 0.35 11.91 -5.80
C PRO A 283 1.72 11.25 -5.75
N TYR A 284 1.91 10.20 -6.57
CA TYR A 284 3.09 9.36 -6.57
C TYR A 284 4.01 9.61 -7.78
N TYR A 285 3.84 10.72 -8.52
CA TYR A 285 4.64 11.00 -9.72
C TYR A 285 6.15 11.03 -9.44
N PHE A 286 6.57 11.55 -8.27
CA PHE A 286 7.96 11.48 -7.84
C PHE A 286 8.51 10.05 -7.90
N GLU A 287 7.75 9.08 -7.36
CA GLU A 287 8.16 7.69 -7.35
C GLU A 287 8.25 7.11 -8.77
N ASP A 288 7.33 7.48 -9.66
CA ASP A 288 7.35 7.01 -11.05
C ASP A 288 8.63 7.47 -11.76
N VAL A 289 8.98 8.76 -11.64
CA VAL A 289 10.23 9.33 -12.19
C VAL A 289 11.44 8.66 -11.57
N TYR A 290 11.43 8.49 -10.24
CA TYR A 290 12.54 7.91 -9.50
C TYR A 290 12.79 6.45 -9.90
N LEU A 291 11.73 5.64 -9.96
CA LEU A 291 11.81 4.23 -10.37
C LEU A 291 12.19 4.10 -11.85
N ALA A 292 11.63 4.92 -12.75
CA ALA A 292 12.00 4.90 -14.16
C ALA A 292 13.50 5.14 -14.34
N ARG A 293 14.05 6.17 -13.67
CA ARG A 293 15.48 6.47 -13.68
C ARG A 293 16.32 5.35 -13.06
N TYR A 294 15.91 4.82 -11.91
CA TYR A 294 16.67 3.79 -11.20
C TYR A 294 16.69 2.45 -11.96
N LEU A 295 15.56 2.09 -12.59
CA LEU A 295 15.42 0.87 -13.37
C LEU A 295 15.90 1.02 -14.82
N GLY A 296 16.20 2.24 -15.27
CA GLY A 296 16.62 2.51 -16.65
C GLY A 296 15.50 2.32 -17.68
N TYR A 297 14.26 2.59 -17.29
CA TYR A 297 13.10 2.53 -18.19
C TYR A 297 12.70 3.92 -18.67
N THR A 298 12.14 3.99 -19.88
CA THR A 298 11.61 5.26 -20.39
C THR A 298 10.30 5.55 -19.68
N LEU A 299 10.23 6.69 -18.98
CA LEU A 299 8.98 7.20 -18.41
C LEU A 299 8.11 7.74 -19.56
N VAL A 300 6.85 7.32 -19.61
CA VAL A 300 5.88 7.74 -20.62
C VAL A 300 4.55 8.07 -19.96
N GLU A 301 3.80 8.98 -20.57
CA GLU A 301 2.39 9.23 -20.26
C GLU A 301 1.49 8.65 -21.37
N GLY A 302 0.17 8.64 -21.15
CA GLY A 302 -0.78 8.09 -22.13
C GLY A 302 -0.65 8.74 -23.52
N GLY A 303 -0.42 10.05 -23.54
CA GLY A 303 -0.20 10.83 -24.76
C GLY A 303 1.06 10.48 -25.54
N ASP A 304 2.06 9.87 -24.91
CA ASP A 304 3.32 9.45 -25.57
C ASP A 304 3.17 8.11 -26.30
N LEU A 305 2.13 7.34 -25.96
CA LEU A 305 1.84 6.05 -26.57
C LEU A 305 0.75 6.17 -27.65
N ALA A 306 0.82 5.27 -28.63
CA ALA A 306 -0.21 5.09 -29.63
C ALA A 306 -0.28 3.62 -30.02
N VAL A 307 -1.48 3.13 -30.32
CA VAL A 307 -1.67 1.78 -30.85
C VAL A 307 -1.89 1.84 -32.35
N ARG A 308 -1.13 1.05 -33.12
CA ARG A 308 -1.35 0.85 -34.56
C ARG A 308 -1.26 -0.62 -34.89
N SER A 309 -2.28 -1.15 -35.59
CA SER A 309 -2.36 -2.57 -35.95
C SER A 309 -2.09 -3.49 -34.75
N ASP A 310 -2.74 -3.17 -33.63
CA ASP A 310 -2.61 -3.85 -32.34
C ASP A 310 -1.21 -3.88 -31.74
N VAL A 311 -0.30 -2.99 -32.17
CA VAL A 311 1.03 -2.82 -31.58
C VAL A 311 1.08 -1.49 -30.83
N VAL A 312 1.48 -1.53 -29.55
CA VAL A 312 1.76 -0.33 -28.77
C VAL A 312 3.09 0.25 -29.22
N CYS A 313 3.08 1.53 -29.57
CA CYS A 313 4.25 2.28 -30.01
C CYS A 313 4.43 3.53 -29.16
N MET A 314 5.68 3.83 -28.84
CA MET A 314 6.10 5.12 -28.28
C MET A 314 6.34 6.11 -29.43
N LYS A 315 5.82 7.33 -29.28
CA LYS A 315 6.02 8.44 -30.21
C LYS A 315 7.41 9.03 -30.00
N THR A 316 8.19 9.09 -31.07
CA THR A 316 9.50 9.76 -31.09
C THR A 316 9.56 10.74 -32.26
N LEU A 317 10.55 11.63 -32.26
CA LEU A 317 10.79 12.54 -33.39
C LEU A 317 11.07 11.78 -34.71
N SER A 318 11.65 10.58 -34.61
CA SER A 318 11.96 9.72 -35.76
C SER A 318 10.80 8.81 -36.17
N GLY A 319 9.65 8.89 -35.50
CA GLY A 319 8.47 8.09 -35.76
C GLY A 319 8.06 7.17 -34.60
N LEU A 320 7.25 6.16 -34.92
CA LEU A 320 6.69 5.23 -33.94
C LEU A 320 7.65 4.08 -33.66
N VAL A 321 7.98 3.87 -32.38
CA VAL A 321 8.89 2.81 -31.93
C VAL A 321 8.08 1.77 -31.13
N PRO A 322 8.05 0.49 -31.54
CA PRO A 322 7.31 -0.55 -30.82
C PRO A 322 7.77 -0.73 -29.37
N VAL A 323 6.82 -0.93 -28.48
CA VAL A 323 7.00 -1.22 -27.05
C VAL A 323 6.58 -2.66 -26.78
N ASP A 324 7.44 -3.41 -26.09
CA ASP A 324 7.18 -4.82 -25.79
C ASP A 324 6.50 -4.99 -24.42
N ILE A 325 6.87 -4.16 -23.45
CA ILE A 325 6.35 -4.23 -22.08
C ILE A 325 6.03 -2.82 -21.56
N VAL A 326 4.83 -2.68 -20.97
CA VAL A 326 4.38 -1.49 -20.26
C VAL A 326 4.25 -1.83 -18.78
N MET A 327 5.14 -1.30 -17.94
CA MET A 327 4.98 -1.32 -16.49
C MET A 327 4.05 -0.17 -16.10
N THR A 328 2.79 -0.47 -15.79
CA THR A 328 1.80 0.57 -15.48
C THR A 328 1.86 0.99 -14.01
N ARG A 329 1.77 2.29 -13.76
CA ARG A 329 1.61 2.91 -12.43
C ARG A 329 0.23 3.51 -12.24
N CYS A 330 -0.67 3.30 -13.19
CA CYS A 330 -1.95 3.98 -13.30
C CYS A 330 -3.13 3.08 -12.96
N ALA A 331 -4.28 3.69 -12.71
CA ALA A 331 -5.53 2.97 -12.48
C ALA A 331 -5.98 2.22 -13.75
N GLU A 332 -6.30 0.93 -13.62
CA GLU A 332 -6.67 0.04 -14.71
C GLU A 332 -7.99 0.45 -15.38
N ALA A 333 -8.91 1.05 -14.62
CA ALA A 333 -10.20 1.55 -15.13
C ALA A 333 -10.06 2.65 -16.20
N GLY A 334 -8.94 3.37 -16.22
CA GLY A 334 -8.65 4.41 -17.22
C GLY A 334 -7.66 3.97 -18.30
N LEU A 335 -7.21 2.71 -18.30
CA LEU A 335 -6.09 2.27 -19.13
C LEU A 335 -6.39 2.34 -20.63
N ASP A 336 -7.62 2.03 -21.05
CA ASP A 336 -8.04 2.06 -22.46
C ASP A 336 -9.37 2.80 -22.62
N PRO A 337 -9.34 4.09 -23.03
CA PRO A 337 -10.54 4.89 -23.27
C PRO A 337 -11.53 4.26 -24.27
N LEU A 338 -11.06 3.44 -25.23
CA LEU A 338 -11.93 2.79 -26.22
C LEU A 338 -12.65 1.58 -25.65
N GLY A 339 -11.93 0.78 -24.84
CA GLY A 339 -12.47 -0.46 -24.28
C GLY A 339 -13.25 -0.28 -22.97
N LEU A 340 -12.93 0.76 -22.20
CA LEU A 340 -13.48 1.01 -20.87
C LEU A 340 -14.42 2.22 -20.84
N GLY A 341 -14.35 3.08 -21.86
CA GLY A 341 -15.11 4.32 -21.93
C GLY A 341 -14.53 5.44 -21.05
N GLY A 342 -14.94 6.66 -21.33
CA GLY A 342 -14.47 7.86 -20.63
C GLY A 342 -13.09 8.33 -21.08
N TYR A 343 -12.72 9.54 -20.66
CA TYR A 343 -11.38 10.09 -20.86
C TYR A 343 -10.56 9.90 -19.59
N SER A 344 -9.33 9.41 -19.75
CA SER A 344 -8.33 9.36 -18.69
C SER A 344 -7.00 9.84 -19.24
N GLU A 345 -6.27 10.64 -18.46
CA GLU A 345 -5.00 11.26 -18.89
C GLU A 345 -3.90 10.22 -19.17
N HIS A 346 -3.92 9.11 -18.44
CA HIS A 346 -3.01 7.99 -18.67
C HIS A 346 -3.52 6.97 -19.68
N GLY A 347 -4.70 7.21 -20.27
CA GLY A 347 -5.33 6.25 -21.16
C GLY A 347 -4.54 6.07 -22.46
N VAL A 348 -4.41 4.82 -22.90
CA VAL A 348 -3.76 4.42 -24.15
C VAL A 348 -4.81 3.73 -25.04
N PRO A 349 -5.46 4.47 -25.95
CA PRO A 349 -6.52 3.94 -26.80
C PRO A 349 -6.10 2.67 -27.56
N GLY A 350 -6.83 1.57 -27.37
CA GLY A 350 -6.60 0.29 -28.04
C GLY A 350 -5.58 -0.63 -27.38
N ILE A 351 -5.02 -0.26 -26.21
CA ILE A 351 -4.03 -1.10 -25.52
C ILE A 351 -4.61 -2.45 -25.10
N LEU A 352 -5.90 -2.56 -24.76
CA LEU A 352 -6.48 -3.87 -24.43
C LEU A 352 -6.47 -4.80 -25.64
N ASN A 353 -6.71 -4.28 -26.84
CA ASN A 353 -6.63 -5.09 -28.06
C ASN A 353 -5.20 -5.52 -28.36
N ALA A 354 -4.21 -4.67 -28.09
CA ALA A 354 -2.80 -5.02 -28.21
C ALA A 354 -2.38 -6.12 -27.22
N ILE A 355 -2.93 -6.12 -26.00
CA ILE A 355 -2.72 -7.21 -25.03
C ILE A 355 -3.32 -8.51 -25.55
N ARG A 356 -4.58 -8.50 -26.02
CA ARG A 356 -5.26 -9.67 -26.62
C ARG A 356 -4.48 -10.24 -27.80
N ALA A 357 -3.96 -9.37 -28.65
CA ALA A 357 -3.15 -9.74 -29.80
C ALA A 357 -1.74 -10.23 -29.43
N ARG A 358 -1.38 -10.28 -28.14
CA ARG A 358 -0.06 -10.70 -27.63
C ARG A 358 1.09 -9.85 -28.20
N ASN A 359 0.81 -8.58 -28.49
CA ASN A 359 1.80 -7.66 -29.04
C ASN A 359 2.50 -6.83 -27.96
N VAL A 360 1.92 -6.74 -26.76
CA VAL A 360 2.48 -6.03 -25.60
C VAL A 360 2.15 -6.80 -24.32
N ALA A 361 3.04 -6.76 -23.34
CA ALA A 361 2.75 -7.18 -21.97
C ALA A 361 2.50 -5.95 -21.09
N VAL A 362 1.38 -5.90 -20.36
CA VAL A 362 1.13 -4.88 -19.34
C VAL A 362 1.35 -5.49 -17.97
N VAL A 363 2.10 -4.80 -17.11
CA VAL A 363 2.51 -5.31 -15.80
C VAL A 363 2.17 -4.30 -14.69
N ASN A 364 1.34 -4.63 -13.70
CA ASN A 364 0.56 -5.88 -13.57
C ASN A 364 -0.49 -6.04 -14.68
N THR A 365 -0.93 -7.27 -14.95
CA THR A 365 -1.97 -7.49 -15.97
C THR A 365 -3.29 -6.86 -15.50
N PRO A 366 -4.02 -6.11 -16.35
CA PRO A 366 -5.29 -5.49 -15.96
C PRO A 366 -6.30 -6.52 -15.41
N GLY A 367 -7.04 -6.12 -14.38
CA GLY A 367 -7.97 -6.94 -13.60
C GLY A 367 -7.41 -7.39 -12.25
N CYS A 368 -6.13 -7.16 -11.98
CA CYS A 368 -5.57 -7.51 -10.67
C CYS A 368 -6.10 -6.60 -9.55
N GLY A 369 -6.56 -5.37 -9.84
CA GLY A 369 -6.94 -4.42 -8.81
C GLY A 369 -8.17 -4.81 -7.99
N ILE A 370 -9.06 -5.64 -8.55
CA ILE A 370 -10.31 -6.05 -7.90
C ILE A 370 -10.08 -6.69 -6.52
N VAL A 371 -9.04 -7.53 -6.39
CA VAL A 371 -8.76 -8.25 -5.13
C VAL A 371 -8.13 -7.37 -4.04
N GLY A 372 -7.86 -6.09 -4.34
CA GLY A 372 -7.48 -5.09 -3.35
C GLY A 372 -8.66 -4.50 -2.57
N ALA A 373 -9.90 -4.84 -2.95
CA ALA A 373 -11.10 -4.40 -2.26
C ALA A 373 -11.29 -5.15 -0.91
N PRO A 374 -11.65 -4.45 0.20
CA PRO A 374 -11.87 -5.05 1.50
C PRO A 374 -12.89 -6.19 1.52
N VAL A 375 -13.86 -6.18 0.59
CA VAL A 375 -14.89 -7.22 0.48
C VAL A 375 -14.33 -8.64 0.38
N PHE A 376 -13.13 -8.83 -0.17
CA PHE A 376 -12.55 -10.17 -0.29
C PHE A 376 -11.99 -10.70 1.04
N MET A 377 -11.61 -9.84 1.98
CA MET A 377 -10.90 -10.23 3.21
C MET A 377 -11.61 -11.28 4.07
N PRO A 378 -12.94 -11.20 4.30
CA PRO A 378 -13.67 -12.18 5.10
C PRO A 378 -13.63 -13.59 4.49
N PHE A 379 -13.53 -13.69 3.16
CA PHE A 379 -13.60 -14.96 2.43
C PHE A 379 -12.24 -15.66 2.28
N LEU A 380 -11.13 -14.94 2.49
CA LEU A 380 -9.79 -15.49 2.23
C LEU A 380 -9.44 -16.77 3.01
N PRO A 381 -9.83 -16.96 4.29
CA PRO A 381 -9.57 -18.22 5.00
C PRO A 381 -10.19 -19.44 4.30
N ASP A 382 -11.47 -19.36 3.96
CA ASP A 382 -12.21 -20.45 3.31
C ASP A 382 -11.74 -20.67 1.88
N LEU A 383 -11.46 -19.59 1.14
CA LEU A 383 -10.89 -19.68 -0.20
C LEU A 383 -9.48 -20.29 -0.18
N CYS A 384 -8.67 -20.00 0.83
CA CYS A 384 -7.36 -20.62 1.00
C CYS A 384 -7.50 -22.14 1.20
N GLN A 385 -8.41 -22.54 2.08
CA GLN A 385 -8.69 -23.94 2.33
C GLN A 385 -9.20 -24.66 1.07
N HIS A 386 -10.09 -24.03 0.30
CA HIS A 386 -10.66 -24.63 -0.92
C HIS A 386 -9.65 -24.70 -2.07
N LEU A 387 -8.96 -23.59 -2.37
CA LEU A 387 -8.10 -23.47 -3.55
C LEU A 387 -6.69 -24.02 -3.33
N LEU A 388 -6.17 -23.94 -2.10
CA LEU A 388 -4.80 -24.36 -1.77
C LEU A 388 -4.74 -25.59 -0.86
N SER A 389 -5.88 -26.03 -0.28
CA SER A 389 -5.89 -27.13 0.71
C SER A 389 -5.00 -26.86 1.94
N GLU A 390 -4.82 -25.57 2.27
CA GLU A 390 -3.97 -25.10 3.35
C GLU A 390 -4.69 -24.00 4.15
N PRO A 391 -4.46 -23.89 5.48
CA PRO A 391 -4.93 -22.72 6.22
C PRO A 391 -4.18 -21.45 5.79
N LEU A 392 -4.84 -20.31 5.88
CA LEU A 392 -4.23 -19.01 5.60
C LEU A 392 -3.15 -18.71 6.66
N LEU A 393 -1.89 -18.58 6.23
CA LEU A 393 -0.74 -18.46 7.14
C LEU A 393 -0.69 -17.13 7.90
N MET A 394 -1.11 -16.03 7.25
CA MET A 394 -1.22 -14.72 7.89
C MET A 394 -2.65 -14.21 7.74
N PRO A 395 -3.38 -14.03 8.85
CA PRO A 395 -4.76 -13.57 8.79
C PRO A 395 -4.83 -12.12 8.35
N SER A 396 -5.94 -11.76 7.70
CA SER A 396 -6.33 -10.35 7.57
C SER A 396 -6.74 -9.80 8.94
N ILE A 397 -6.86 -8.48 9.08
CA ILE A 397 -7.65 -7.91 10.19
C ILE A 397 -9.03 -8.57 10.18
N PRO A 398 -9.59 -8.96 11.34
CA PRO A 398 -10.97 -9.45 11.41
C PRO A 398 -11.92 -8.49 10.70
N SER A 399 -12.60 -9.03 9.70
CA SER A 399 -13.39 -8.28 8.73
C SER A 399 -14.71 -8.99 8.49
N TRP A 400 -15.78 -8.22 8.35
CA TRP A 400 -17.14 -8.70 8.12
C TRP A 400 -17.73 -7.96 6.93
N TRP A 401 -18.11 -8.70 5.88
CA TRP A 401 -18.88 -8.11 4.80
C TRP A 401 -20.35 -8.04 5.22
N CYS A 402 -20.87 -6.82 5.32
CA CYS A 402 -22.19 -6.57 5.88
C CYS A 402 -23.32 -7.06 4.96
N GLY A 403 -23.04 -7.39 3.69
CA GLY A 403 -24.01 -8.04 2.79
C GLY A 403 -24.46 -9.42 3.26
N ALA A 404 -23.68 -10.11 4.10
CA ALA A 404 -24.11 -11.36 4.73
C ALA A 404 -24.95 -11.06 5.99
N PRO A 405 -26.20 -11.57 6.09
CA PRO A 405 -27.09 -11.24 7.22
C PRO A 405 -26.52 -11.57 8.61
N SER A 406 -25.81 -12.70 8.75
CA SER A 406 -25.16 -13.09 10.00
C SER A 406 -24.04 -12.11 10.38
N ALA A 407 -23.23 -11.70 9.40
CA ALA A 407 -22.17 -10.73 9.58
C ALA A 407 -22.72 -9.34 9.94
N LEU A 408 -23.81 -8.89 9.29
CA LEU A 408 -24.48 -7.64 9.64
C LEU A 408 -24.96 -7.64 11.09
N SER A 409 -25.54 -8.75 11.56
CA SER A 409 -26.02 -8.86 12.93
C SER A 409 -24.87 -8.74 13.95
N GLU A 410 -23.73 -9.39 13.68
CA GLU A 410 -22.52 -9.28 14.52
C GLU A 410 -21.99 -7.84 14.53
N VAL A 411 -21.93 -7.19 13.36
CA VAL A 411 -21.47 -5.81 13.22
C VAL A 411 -22.36 -4.83 13.99
N LEU A 412 -23.69 -4.99 13.92
CA LEU A 412 -24.62 -4.12 14.65
C LEU A 412 -24.54 -4.32 16.18
N ALA A 413 -24.21 -5.53 16.63
CA ALA A 413 -24.03 -5.85 18.05
C ALA A 413 -22.75 -5.22 18.64
N ARG A 414 -21.66 -5.13 17.85
CA ARG A 414 -20.35 -4.60 18.26
C ARG A 414 -19.98 -3.26 17.61
N PHE A 415 -20.98 -2.55 17.08
CA PHE A 415 -20.81 -1.43 16.16
C PHE A 415 -19.82 -0.36 16.63
N ASP A 416 -19.84 -0.05 17.93
CA ASP A 416 -19.14 1.09 18.52
C ASP A 416 -17.60 0.93 18.49
N ASP A 417 -17.10 -0.31 18.40
CA ASP A 417 -15.67 -0.65 18.40
C ASP A 417 -15.07 -0.90 17.00
N LEU A 418 -15.87 -0.71 15.95
CA LEU A 418 -15.51 -1.08 14.58
C LEU A 418 -15.12 0.13 13.72
N VAL A 419 -14.45 -0.19 12.62
CA VAL A 419 -14.18 0.73 11.51
C VAL A 419 -15.00 0.27 10.31
N LEU A 420 -15.83 1.15 9.76
CA LEU A 420 -16.54 0.87 8.50
C LEU A 420 -15.74 1.37 7.31
N LYS A 421 -15.73 0.59 6.23
CA LYS A 421 -15.11 0.92 4.96
C LYS A 421 -16.06 0.56 3.81
N PRO A 422 -16.07 1.32 2.71
CA PRO A 422 -16.75 0.89 1.49
C PRO A 422 -16.21 -0.47 1.04
N ALA A 423 -17.10 -1.41 0.73
CA ALA A 423 -16.75 -2.79 0.45
C ALA A 423 -15.85 -2.93 -0.79
N PHE A 424 -16.10 -2.11 -1.81
CA PHE A 424 -15.48 -2.23 -3.12
C PHE A 424 -14.34 -1.25 -3.39
N GLN A 425 -14.18 -0.22 -2.56
CA GLN A 425 -13.10 0.74 -2.75
C GLN A 425 -11.77 0.12 -2.29
N LYS A 426 -10.77 0.16 -3.18
CA LYS A 426 -9.38 -0.20 -2.86
C LYS A 426 -8.93 0.58 -1.61
N SER A 427 -8.08 -0.03 -0.79
CA SER A 427 -7.70 0.53 0.51
C SER A 427 -7.12 1.96 0.42
N GLY A 428 -7.17 2.74 1.49
CA GLY A 428 -6.81 4.17 1.46
C GLY A 428 -7.93 5.11 0.99
N GLY A 429 -9.13 4.57 0.78
CA GLY A 429 -10.37 5.32 0.66
C GLY A 429 -10.96 5.74 2.02
N GLU A 430 -12.27 5.96 2.07
CA GLU A 430 -12.96 6.41 3.29
C GLU A 430 -12.90 5.35 4.40
N GLU A 431 -12.51 5.77 5.60
CA GLU A 431 -12.54 4.95 6.80
C GLU A 431 -13.34 5.68 7.88
N ILE A 432 -14.40 5.04 8.37
CA ILE A 432 -15.29 5.61 9.37
C ILE A 432 -15.00 4.90 10.70
N ILE A 433 -14.27 5.58 11.57
CA ILE A 433 -13.95 5.09 12.92
C ILE A 433 -15.16 5.40 13.80
N ILE A 434 -15.95 4.38 14.13
CA ILE A 434 -17.23 4.58 14.83
C ILE A 434 -17.04 5.18 16.23
N SER A 435 -15.93 4.83 16.90
CA SER A 435 -15.58 5.37 18.23
C SER A 435 -15.39 6.88 18.25
N ASP A 436 -15.12 7.50 17.10
CA ASP A 436 -14.80 8.92 16.99
C ASP A 436 -16.06 9.76 16.67
N LEU A 437 -17.20 9.09 16.47
CA LEU A 437 -18.47 9.71 16.13
C LEU A 437 -19.32 10.03 17.37
N THR A 438 -20.15 11.06 17.26
CA THR A 438 -21.21 11.33 18.24
C THR A 438 -22.32 10.28 18.19
N ARG A 439 -23.09 10.12 19.26
CA ARG A 439 -24.22 9.17 19.30
C ARG A 439 -25.23 9.37 18.16
N GLN A 440 -25.51 10.62 17.78
CA GLN A 440 -26.41 10.90 16.66
C GLN A 440 -25.82 10.39 15.34
N GLN A 441 -24.54 10.67 15.08
CA GLN A 441 -23.85 10.19 13.89
C GLN A 441 -23.76 8.66 13.85
N GLN A 442 -23.55 8.01 15.00
CA GLN A 442 -23.58 6.55 15.09
C GLN A 442 -24.97 5.99 14.72
N ALA A 443 -26.05 6.60 15.20
CA ALA A 443 -27.41 6.20 14.82
C ALA A 443 -27.67 6.37 13.31
N ASP A 444 -27.25 7.52 12.74
CA ASP A 444 -27.38 7.77 11.30
C ASP A 444 -26.60 6.72 10.47
N TRP A 445 -25.39 6.35 10.92
CA TRP A 445 -24.61 5.31 10.28
C TRP A 445 -25.19 3.91 10.42
N ARG A 446 -25.82 3.57 11.56
CA ARG A 446 -26.56 2.30 11.71
C ARG A 446 -27.68 2.22 10.67
N SER A 447 -28.46 3.28 10.50
CA SER A 447 -29.53 3.32 9.48
C SER A 447 -28.99 3.21 8.05
N ARG A 448 -27.88 3.88 7.73
CA ARG A 448 -27.22 3.77 6.40
C ARG A 448 -26.71 2.36 6.14
N LEU A 449 -26.06 1.76 7.13
CA LEU A 449 -25.55 0.40 7.04
C LEU A 449 -26.68 -0.61 6.81
N GLN A 450 -27.83 -0.43 7.46
CA GLN A 450 -29.01 -1.29 7.27
C GLN A 450 -29.69 -1.08 5.91
N ALA A 451 -29.59 0.11 5.31
CA ALA A 451 -30.19 0.41 4.01
C ALA A 451 -29.41 -0.22 2.85
N GLU A 452 -28.08 -0.17 2.88
CA GLU A 452 -27.21 -0.72 1.82
C GLU A 452 -26.08 -1.59 2.39
N PRO A 453 -26.39 -2.69 3.10
CA PRO A 453 -25.39 -3.47 3.84
C PRO A 453 -24.32 -4.08 2.93
N TRP A 454 -24.66 -4.44 1.70
CA TRP A 454 -23.74 -5.02 0.70
C TRP A 454 -22.60 -4.07 0.31
N ASN A 455 -22.75 -2.76 0.49
CA ASN A 455 -21.75 -1.75 0.12
C ASN A 455 -20.71 -1.51 1.23
N TRP A 456 -20.79 -2.21 2.36
CA TRP A 456 -19.92 -1.97 3.53
C TRP A 456 -19.21 -3.22 4.03
N VAL A 457 -17.99 -3.01 4.48
CA VAL A 457 -17.21 -3.95 5.28
C VAL A 457 -16.89 -3.30 6.61
N ALA A 458 -17.13 -4.02 7.69
CA ALA A 458 -16.66 -3.63 9.02
C ALA A 458 -15.36 -4.34 9.35
N GLN A 459 -14.45 -3.67 10.04
CA GLN A 459 -13.17 -4.24 10.49
C GLN A 459 -12.94 -3.90 11.96
N GLU A 460 -12.20 -4.77 12.66
CA GLU A 460 -11.70 -4.41 14.00
C GLU A 460 -10.72 -3.25 13.93
N LYS A 461 -10.80 -2.36 14.94
CA LYS A 461 -9.81 -1.30 15.12
C LYS A 461 -8.47 -1.90 15.55
N VAL A 462 -7.51 -1.93 14.63
CA VAL A 462 -6.18 -2.49 14.93
C VAL A 462 -5.37 -1.54 15.81
N ARG A 463 -4.99 -2.04 16.99
CA ARG A 463 -3.94 -1.45 17.81
C ARG A 463 -2.59 -1.85 17.25
N ARG A 464 -2.01 -0.96 16.44
CA ARG A 464 -0.70 -1.12 15.82
C ARG A 464 0.41 -1.04 16.86
N SER A 465 1.47 -1.84 16.68
CA SER A 465 2.66 -1.82 17.53
C SER A 465 3.28 -0.42 17.64
N GLY A 466 3.97 -0.20 18.76
CA GLY A 466 4.61 1.06 19.10
C GLY A 466 6.12 1.00 18.85
N ALA A 467 6.63 2.04 18.18
CA ALA A 467 8.05 2.26 17.93
C ALA A 467 8.44 3.71 18.27
N PRO A 468 9.72 3.99 18.56
CA PRO A 468 10.17 5.33 18.87
C PRO A 468 10.18 6.20 17.60
N VAL A 469 9.66 7.42 17.73
CA VAL A 469 9.65 8.43 16.68
C VAL A 469 10.37 9.68 17.17
N TRP A 470 11.28 10.20 16.35
CA TRP A 470 12.00 11.41 16.60
C TRP A 470 11.13 12.64 16.31
N THR A 471 10.98 13.51 17.30
CA THR A 471 10.28 14.80 17.17
C THR A 471 11.16 15.94 17.68
N PRO A 472 10.87 17.21 17.33
CA PRO A 472 11.59 18.36 17.87
C PRO A 472 11.59 18.41 19.41
N ASP A 473 10.53 17.90 20.03
CA ASP A 473 10.34 17.87 21.49
C ASP A 473 10.97 16.62 22.15
N GLY A 474 11.59 15.73 21.38
CA GLY A 474 12.20 14.48 21.85
C GLY A 474 11.59 13.23 21.21
N ILE A 475 11.94 12.07 21.77
CA ILE A 475 11.46 10.78 21.27
C ILE A 475 10.08 10.48 21.85
N ARG A 476 9.11 10.18 20.98
CA ARG A 476 7.73 9.82 21.36
C ARG A 476 7.38 8.44 20.82
N THR A 477 6.26 7.88 21.29
CA THR A 477 5.71 6.63 20.75
C THR A 477 4.92 6.93 19.49
N GLY A 478 5.25 6.24 18.39
CA GLY A 478 4.47 6.22 17.17
C GLY A 478 3.95 4.81 16.86
N HIS A 479 2.82 4.76 16.15
CA HIS A 479 2.20 3.51 15.72
C HIS A 479 2.66 3.07 14.32
N VAL A 480 3.01 1.79 14.20
CA VAL A 480 3.74 1.25 13.06
C VAL A 480 2.82 0.54 12.06
N ALA A 481 2.99 0.83 10.77
CA ALA A 481 2.33 0.11 9.67
C ALA A 481 3.33 -0.21 8.55
N LEU A 482 3.54 -1.49 8.27
CA LEU A 482 4.48 -1.93 7.23
C LEU A 482 3.76 -1.95 5.89
N ARG A 483 4.46 -1.58 4.81
CA ARG A 483 4.09 -2.01 3.46
C ARG A 483 5.20 -2.91 2.94
N ALA A 484 4.86 -4.16 2.67
CA ALA A 484 5.76 -5.22 2.26
C ALA A 484 5.54 -5.49 0.76
N PHE A 485 6.60 -5.51 -0.05
CA PHE A 485 6.52 -5.64 -1.51
C PHE A 485 7.06 -6.98 -1.96
N LEU A 486 6.29 -7.71 -2.76
CA LEU A 486 6.67 -8.98 -3.35
C LEU A 486 6.77 -8.85 -4.86
N VAL A 487 7.81 -9.42 -5.43
CA VAL A 487 7.98 -9.57 -6.88
C VAL A 487 7.94 -11.05 -7.25
N GLU A 488 7.29 -11.35 -8.37
CA GLU A 488 7.28 -12.69 -8.95
C GLU A 488 8.53 -12.94 -9.81
N ASP A 489 9.16 -14.09 -9.64
CA ASP A 489 10.39 -14.53 -10.30
C ASP A 489 10.30 -16.05 -10.50
N ASP A 490 10.04 -16.49 -11.73
CA ASP A 490 9.90 -17.91 -12.11
C ASP A 490 8.95 -18.71 -11.20
N ARG A 491 7.73 -18.18 -10.99
CA ARG A 491 6.67 -18.73 -10.12
C ARG A 491 7.00 -18.74 -8.63
N GLN A 492 8.16 -18.24 -8.24
CA GLN A 492 8.47 -17.92 -6.85
C GLN A 492 8.14 -16.45 -6.58
N ARG A 493 7.94 -16.11 -5.31
CA ARG A 493 7.74 -14.73 -4.89
C ARG A 493 8.81 -14.35 -3.89
N HIS A 494 9.43 -13.20 -4.12
CA HIS A 494 10.49 -12.68 -3.28
C HIS A 494 10.05 -11.41 -2.59
N LEU A 495 10.17 -11.38 -1.27
CA LEU A 495 9.86 -10.21 -0.47
C LEU A 495 11.03 -9.23 -0.47
N MET A 496 10.73 -7.93 -0.55
CA MET A 496 11.72 -6.87 -0.36
C MET A 496 12.23 -6.88 1.10
N PRO A 497 13.55 -6.87 1.34
CA PRO A 497 14.12 -6.98 2.69
C PRO A 497 14.04 -5.71 3.56
#